data_AF-A0A0G0BWE6-F1
#
_entry.id   AF-A0A0G0BWE6-F1
#
_cell.length_a   1.000
_cell.length_b   1.000
_cell.length_c   1.000
_cell.angle_alpha   90.00
_cell.angle_beta   90.00
_cell.angle_gamma   90.00
#
_symmetry.space_group_name_H-M   'P 1'
#
loop_
_entity.id
_entity.type
_entity.pdbx_description
1 polymer ?
#
loop_
_entity_poly.entity_id
_entity_poly.type
_entity_poly.pdbx_seq_one_letter_code
_entity_poly.pdbx_strand_id
1 'polypeptide(L)'
;MQKQIVYIHGGDSFDSHEDYIKYLKETEFSLDWFVQKKKWKTSLAEELGDEFQILMPDMPNKFNAVYEEWKIWFEKMMPFINDGSDFNRAFTGRNISS
;
A
#
# COMPACT_ATOMS: atom_id res chain seq x y z
N MET A 1 -14.51 1.36 22.43
CA MET A 1 -13.66 1.78 21.30
C MET A 1 -14.13 1.03 20.07
N GLN A 2 -14.20 1.68 18.91
CA GLN A 2 -14.48 1.02 17.64
C GLN A 2 -13.31 0.07 17.29
N LYS A 3 -13.59 -1.10 16.71
CA LYS A 3 -12.53 -2.02 16.28
C LYS A 3 -11.83 -1.41 15.07
N GLN A 4 -10.50 -1.44 15.05
CA GLN A 4 -9.71 -0.87 13.96
C GLN A 4 -9.20 -1.97 13.04
N ILE A 5 -9.33 -1.74 11.74
CA ILE A 5 -8.69 -2.55 10.70
C ILE A 5 -7.70 -1.65 9.98
N VAL A 6 -6.41 -1.99 10.04
CA VAL A 6 -5.37 -1.27 9.31
C VAL A 6 -5.04 -2.05 8.05
N TYR A 7 -5.31 -1.46 6.89
CA TYR A 7 -4.97 -2.02 5.60
C TYR A 7 -3.82 -1.24 4.97
N ILE A 8 -2.69 -1.92 4.78
CA ILE A 8 -1.53 -1.37 4.10
C ILE A 8 -1.32 -2.13 2.81
N HIS A 9 -1.34 -1.39 1.69
CA HIS A 9 -1.02 -1.96 0.39
C HIS A 9 0.49 -2.21 0.28
N GLY A 10 0.88 -3.25 -0.44
CA GLY A 10 2.27 -3.52 -0.75
C GLY A 10 2.85 -2.46 -1.69
N GLY A 11 4.18 -2.37 -1.72
CA GLY A 11 4.92 -1.63 -2.73
C GLY A 11 5.87 -2.58 -3.46
N ASP A 12 6.21 -2.20 -4.69
CA ASP A 12 7.33 -2.83 -5.40
C ASP A 12 8.65 -2.26 -4.85
N SER A 13 9.68 -3.08 -4.71
CA SER A 13 10.99 -2.66 -4.22
C SER A 13 12.08 -3.01 -5.23
N PHE A 14 13.12 -2.18 -5.33
CA PHE A 14 14.27 -2.38 -6.20
C PHE A 14 15.55 -2.38 -5.38
N ASP A 15 16.53 -3.19 -5.80
CA ASP A 15 17.83 -3.29 -5.11
C ASP A 15 18.65 -2.00 -5.24
N SER A 16 18.46 -1.26 -6.33
CA SER A 16 19.10 0.04 -6.55
C SER A 16 18.17 1.03 -7.25
N HIS A 17 18.52 2.32 -7.16
CA HIS A 17 17.85 3.35 -7.93
C HIS A 17 18.03 3.16 -9.45
N GLU A 18 19.17 2.62 -9.88
CA GLU A 18 19.43 2.34 -11.29
C GLU A 18 18.50 1.26 -11.83
N ASP A 19 18.26 0.19 -11.06
CA ASP A 19 17.31 -0.87 -11.41
C ASP A 19 15.89 -0.34 -11.51
N TYR A 20 15.50 0.56 -10.60
CA TYR A 20 14.21 1.25 -10.68
C TYR A 20 14.10 2.10 -11.96
N ILE A 21 15.12 2.88 -12.30
CA ILE A 21 15.13 3.68 -13.53
C ILE A 21 15.09 2.80 -14.78
N LYS A 22 15.79 1.65 -14.77
CA LYS A 22 15.75 0.67 -15.85
C LYS A 22 14.33 0.11 -16.02
N TYR A 23 13.70 -0.31 -14.93
CA TYR A 23 12.32 -0.77 -14.93
C TYR A 23 11.36 0.27 -15.51
N LEU A 24 11.47 1.53 -15.12
CA LEU A 24 10.63 2.61 -15.66
C LEU A 24 10.79 2.79 -17.17
N LYS A 25 12.02 2.65 -17.69
CA LYS A 25 12.31 2.77 -19.13
C LYS A 25 11.80 1.58 -19.94
N GLU A 26 11.80 0.40 -19.35
CA GLU A 26 11.40 -0.86 -20.01
C GLU A 26 9.90 -1.15 -19.85
N THR A 27 9.21 -0.46 -18.95
CA THR A 27 7.77 -0.67 -18.72
C THR A 27 6.94 -0.14 -19.87
N GLU A 28 6.25 -1.05 -20.57
CA GLU A 28 5.24 -0.71 -21.56
C GLU A 28 3.89 -0.40 -20.88
N PHE A 29 3.34 0.76 -21.18
CA PHE A 29 2.04 1.18 -20.66
C PHE A 29 0.91 0.72 -21.57
N SER A 30 -0.19 0.22 -20.99
CA SER A 30 -1.43 -0.02 -21.71
C SER A 30 -2.50 1.00 -21.32
N LEU A 31 -3.43 1.30 -22.23
CA LEU A 31 -4.54 2.24 -21.98
C LEU A 31 -5.36 1.83 -20.75
N ASP A 32 -5.50 0.54 -20.47
CA ASP A 32 -6.22 -0.02 -19.33
C ASP A 32 -5.68 0.41 -17.96
N TRP A 33 -4.46 0.94 -17.89
CA TRP A 33 -3.86 1.49 -16.67
C TRP A 33 -4.46 2.85 -16.32
N PHE A 34 -4.95 3.58 -17.31
CA PHE A 34 -5.50 4.92 -17.16
C PHE A 34 -7.03 4.93 -17.15
N VAL A 35 -7.67 3.82 -17.55
CA VAL A 35 -9.12 3.68 -17.48
C VAL A 35 -9.56 3.68 -16.01
N GLN A 36 -10.55 4.52 -15.69
CA GLN A 36 -11.11 4.61 -14.36
C GLN A 36 -11.78 3.29 -13.95
N LYS A 37 -11.18 2.58 -12.99
CA LYS A 37 -11.73 1.36 -12.40
C LYS A 37 -12.46 1.68 -11.09
N LYS A 38 -13.54 0.96 -10.80
CA LYS A 38 -14.24 1.05 -9.51
C LYS A 38 -13.24 0.67 -8.41
N LYS A 39 -12.99 1.58 -7.46
CA LYS A 39 -12.00 1.36 -6.40
C LYS A 39 -12.58 0.38 -5.39
N TRP A 40 -11.95 -0.79 -5.24
CA TRP A 40 -12.32 -1.79 -4.23
C TRP A 40 -12.32 -1.22 -2.79
N LYS A 41 -11.53 -0.17 -2.53
CA LYS A 41 -11.51 0.55 -1.25
C LYS A 41 -12.89 1.10 -0.86
N THR A 42 -13.69 1.50 -1.86
CA THR A 42 -15.04 2.02 -1.64
C THR A 42 -16.02 0.92 -1.24
N SER A 43 -15.93 -0.27 -1.85
CA SER A 43 -16.81 -1.39 -1.48
C SER A 43 -16.46 -1.99 -0.12
N LEU A 44 -15.17 -2.00 0.29
CA LEU A 44 -14.77 -2.54 1.59
C LEU A 44 -15.42 -1.79 2.77
N ALA A 45 -15.47 -0.45 2.69
CA ALA A 45 -16.11 0.37 3.72
C ALA A 45 -17.64 0.16 3.76
N GLU A 46 -18.26 0.00 2.58
CA GLU A 46 -19.70 -0.31 2.47
C GLU A 46 -20.04 -1.70 3.04
N GLU A 47 -19.16 -2.69 2.89
CA GLU A 47 -19.38 -4.07 3.33
C GLU A 47 -19.15 -4.29 4.84
N LEU A 48 -18.17 -3.62 5.44
CA LEU A 48 -17.82 -3.81 6.85
C LEU A 48 -18.71 -3.00 7.82
N GLY A 49 -19.36 -1.94 7.32
CA GLY A 49 -20.26 -1.10 8.10
C GLY A 49 -19.58 -0.30 9.22
N ASP A 50 -20.38 0.44 9.99
CA ASP A 50 -19.90 1.41 10.99
C ASP A 50 -19.29 0.77 12.25
N GLU A 51 -19.27 -0.56 12.39
CA GLU A 51 -18.63 -1.24 13.54
C GLU A 51 -17.09 -1.09 13.51
N PHE A 52 -16.51 -0.93 12.31
CA PHE A 52 -15.07 -0.90 12.11
C PHE A 52 -14.57 0.45 11.61
N GLN A 53 -13.49 0.94 12.23
CA GLN A 53 -12.73 2.06 11.69
C GLN A 53 -11.64 1.50 10.77
N ILE A 54 -11.78 1.72 9.46
CA ILE A 54 -10.79 1.27 8.47
C ILE A 54 -9.74 2.36 8.27
N LEU A 55 -8.49 2.07 8.61
CA LEU A 55 -7.34 2.93 8.34
C LEU A 55 -6.63 2.41 7.08
N MET A 56 -6.64 3.23 6.01
CA MET A 56 -6.00 2.90 4.72
C MET A 56 -4.93 3.94 4.36
N PRO A 57 -3.83 4.01 5.11
CA PRO A 57 -2.76 4.97 4.87
C PRO A 57 -2.16 4.77 3.48
N ASP A 58 -1.86 5.87 2.79
CA ASP A 58 -1.08 5.83 1.56
C ASP A 58 0.41 5.77 1.94
N MET A 59 1.11 4.75 1.43
CA MET A 59 2.54 4.57 1.69
C MET A 59 3.40 5.42 0.74
N PRO A 60 4.55 5.95 1.20
CA PRO A 60 5.46 6.70 0.36
C PRO A 60 6.06 5.79 -0.72
N ASN A 61 6.30 6.37 -1.89
CA ASN A 61 7.03 5.75 -2.99
C ASN A 61 6.64 4.28 -3.26
N LYS A 62 5.34 4.01 -3.43
CA LYS A 62 4.82 2.64 -3.62
C LYS A 62 5.40 1.87 -4.82
N PHE A 63 5.96 2.58 -5.79
CA PHE A 63 6.61 2.00 -6.97
C PHE A 63 8.09 1.69 -6.73
N ASN A 64 8.69 2.17 -5.64
CA ASN A 64 10.03 1.82 -5.21
C ASN A 64 10.11 1.95 -3.68
N ALA A 65 9.54 0.99 -2.99
CA ALA A 65 9.45 0.93 -1.54
C ALA A 65 10.85 0.83 -0.94
N VAL A 66 11.35 1.96 -0.42
CA VAL A 66 12.60 2.04 0.32
C VAL A 66 12.30 1.86 1.80
N TYR A 67 12.99 0.91 2.45
CA TYR A 67 12.75 0.54 3.85
C TYR A 67 12.77 1.74 4.79
N GLU A 68 13.78 2.62 4.67
CA GLU A 68 13.91 3.78 5.55
C GLU A 68 12.74 4.76 5.43
N GLU A 69 12.25 5.00 4.20
CA GLU A 69 11.08 5.86 3.97
C GLU A 69 9.83 5.25 4.60
N TRP A 70 9.65 3.94 4.42
CA TRP A 70 8.52 3.20 4.97
C TRP A 70 8.56 3.17 6.49
N LYS A 71 9.71 2.91 7.09
CA LYS A 71 9.91 2.91 8.55
C LYS A 71 9.52 4.25 9.16
N ILE A 72 10.00 5.36 8.61
CA ILE A 72 9.64 6.71 9.06
C ILE A 72 8.12 6.93 8.98
N TRP A 73 7.49 6.44 7.91
CA TRP A 73 6.04 6.56 7.73
C TRP A 73 5.26 5.74 8.76
N PHE A 74 5.68 4.50 8.98
CA PHE A 74 5.11 3.61 9.99
C PHE A 74 5.20 4.20 11.39
N GLU A 75 6.38 4.68 11.80
CA GLU A 75 6.58 5.28 13.12
C GLU A 75 5.65 6.48 13.35
N LYS A 76 5.42 7.31 12.32
CA LYS A 76 4.47 8.43 12.38
C LYS A 76 3.02 8.00 12.49
N MET A 77 2.67 6.83 11.95
CA MET A 77 1.31 6.31 11.98
C MET A 77 0.98 5.62 13.30
N MET A 78 2.00 5.10 14.02
CA MET A 78 1.76 4.30 15.22
C MET A 78 0.86 4.95 16.27
N PRO A 79 0.96 6.26 16.56
CA PRO A 79 0.08 6.91 17.54
C PRO A 79 -1.42 6.87 17.21
N PHE A 80 -1.79 6.54 15.97
CA PHE A 80 -3.19 6.48 15.51
C PHE A 80 -3.77 5.06 15.51
N ILE A 81 -2.94 4.06 15.82
CA ILE A 81 -3.29 2.64 15.77
C ILE A 81 -3.51 2.15 17.20
N ASN A 82 -4.71 1.64 17.48
CA ASN A 82 -5.09 1.15 18.81
C ASN A 82 -4.44 -0.22 19.11
N ASP A 83 -4.10 -0.50 20.37
CA ASP A 83 -3.47 -1.76 20.79
C ASP A 83 -4.25 -3.04 20.44
N GLY A 84 -5.55 -2.94 20.15
CA GLY A 84 -6.42 -4.05 19.70
C GLY A 84 -6.77 -4.03 18.21
N SER A 85 -5.99 -3.32 17.38
CA SER A 85 -6.22 -3.25 15.94
C SER A 85 -5.78 -4.53 15.22
N ASP A 86 -6.61 -5.02 14.29
CA ASP A 86 -6.23 -6.12 13.41
C ASP A 86 -5.49 -5.61 12.17
N PHE A 87 -4.28 -6.12 11.96
CA PHE A 87 -3.41 -5.71 10.87
C PHE A 87 -3.53 -6.66 9.68
N ASN A 88 -4.07 -6.16 8.56
CA ASN A 88 -4.12 -6.93 7.32
C ASN A 88 -3.08 -6.36 6.33
N ARG A 89 -2.02 -7.14 6.08
CA ARG A 89 -0.99 -6.81 5.09
C ARG A 89 -1.34 -7.44 3.74
N ALA A 90 -1.59 -6.62 2.72
CA ALA A 90 -1.66 -7.09 1.35
C ALA A 90 -0.28 -6.93 0.69
N PHE A 91 0.40 -8.03 0.42
CA PHE A 91 1.61 -8.00 -0.41
C PHE A 91 1.21 -8.02 -1.87
N THR A 92 1.33 -6.87 -2.53
CA THR A 92 1.39 -6.79 -3.99
C THR A 92 2.84 -6.52 -4.36
N GLY A 93 3.71 -7.52 -4.23
CA GLY A 93 5.07 -7.47 -4.73
C GLY A 93 5.23 -8.51 -5.83
N ARG A 94 5.52 -8.08 -7.06
CA ARG A 94 6.16 -8.98 -8.03
C ARG A 94 7.59 -9.16 -7.54
N ASN A 95 7.93 -10.34 -7.03
CA ASN A 95 9.33 -10.73 -6.89
C ASN A 95 9.91 -10.76 -8.31
N ILE A 96 10.56 -9.68 -8.72
CA ILE A 96 11.43 -9.68 -9.89
C ILE A 96 12.82 -10.06 -9.38
N SER A 97 12.96 -11.29 -8.90
CA SER A 97 14.27 -11.91 -8.69
C SER A 97 14.80 -12.33 -10.06
N SER A 98 15.89 -11.69 -10.50
CA SER A 98 16.76 -12.13 -11.60
C SER A 98 17.36 -13.51 -11.33
#